data_AF-A0A953VT46-F1
#
_entry.id   AF-A0A953VT46-F1
#
_cell.length_a   1.000
_cell.length_b   1.000
_cell.length_c   1.000
_cell.angle_alpha   90.00
_cell.angle_beta   90.00
_cell.angle_gamma   90.00
#
_symmetry.space_group_name_H-M   'P 1'
#
loop_
_entity.id
_entity.type
_entity.pdbx_description
1 polymer ?
#
loop_
_entity_poly.entity_id
_entity_poly.type
_entity_poly.pdbx_seq_one_letter_code
_entity_poly.pdbx_strand_id
1 'polypeptide(L)' 'MAHPAKRSTSMSLDAAVLDEARRLGINLSQAAERGVLAAIRAERARLWKQENAGAVADYNSFIEADGVPLAEFRKF' A
#
# COMPACT_ATOMS: atom_id res chain seq x y z
N MET A 1 12.01 -13.69 15.35
CA MET A 1 10.69 -13.37 14.75
C MET A 1 10.38 -14.44 13.71
N ALA A 2 9.44 -15.34 13.99
CA ALA A 2 9.07 -16.40 13.05
C ALA A 2 8.37 -15.76 11.83
N HIS A 3 8.87 -16.03 10.61
CA HIS A 3 8.09 -15.69 9.42
C HIS A 3 6.85 -16.57 9.40
N PRO A 4 5.63 -16.00 9.26
CA PRO A 4 4.42 -16.79 9.13
C PRO A 4 4.58 -17.77 7.96
N ALA A 5 4.06 -18.98 8.13
CA ALA A 5 4.18 -20.04 7.13
C ALA A 5 3.60 -19.55 5.79
N LYS A 6 4.41 -19.65 4.72
CA LYS A 6 3.94 -19.36 3.36
C LYS A 6 2.91 -20.42 2.97
N ARG A 7 1.77 -19.96 2.44
CA ARG A 7 0.76 -20.85 1.87
C ARG A 7 0.91 -20.88 0.35
N SER A 8 0.97 -22.07 -0.23
CA SER A 8 0.94 -22.22 -1.68
C SER A 8 -0.45 -21.89 -2.21
N THR A 9 -0.49 -21.24 -3.37
CA THR A 9 -1.73 -20.97 -4.11
C THR A 9 -1.44 -21.19 -5.59
N SER A 10 -2.35 -21.86 -6.30
CA SER A 10 -2.24 -22.04 -7.75
C SER A 10 -2.91 -20.86 -8.43
N MET A 11 -2.23 -20.24 -9.39
CA MET A 11 -2.75 -19.15 -10.20
C MET A 11 -2.40 -19.38 -11.67
N SER A 12 -3.30 -18.99 -12.56
CA SER A 12 -3.07 -19.04 -14.00
C SER A 12 -2.62 -17.66 -14.48
N LEU A 13 -1.54 -17.65 -15.27
CA LEU A 13 -0.99 -16.46 -15.92
C LEU A 13 -0.82 -16.76 -17.41
N ASP A 14 -0.67 -15.70 -18.19
CA ASP A 14 -0.38 -15.82 -19.62
C ASP A 14 0.91 -16.64 -19.86
N ALA A 15 0.84 -17.56 -20.82
CA ALA A 15 1.93 -18.49 -21.10
C ALA A 15 3.20 -17.76 -21.59
N ALA A 16 3.06 -16.74 -22.44
CA ALA A 16 4.19 -15.98 -22.96
C ALA A 16 4.89 -15.20 -21.83
N VAL A 17 4.13 -14.70 -20.86
CA VAL A 17 4.70 -14.04 -19.67
C VAL A 17 5.48 -15.03 -18.79
N LEU A 18 4.95 -16.25 -18.60
CA LEU A 18 5.63 -17.29 -17.82
C LEU A 18 6.93 -17.75 -18.50
N ASP A 19 6.89 -17.95 -19.81
CA ASP A 19 8.04 -18.38 -20.60
C ASP A 19 9.14 -17.31 -20.60
N GLU A 20 8.75 -16.04 -20.78
CA GLU A 20 9.67 -14.90 -20.73
C GLU A 20 10.27 -14.74 -19.33
N ALA A 21 9.47 -14.82 -18.27
CA ALA A 21 9.95 -14.77 -16.89
C ALA A 21 10.96 -15.89 -16.60
N ARG A 22 10.72 -17.10 -17.10
CA ARG A 22 11.65 -18.23 -16.98
C ARG A 22 12.94 -17.97 -17.76
N ARG A 23 12.84 -17.45 -19.00
CA ARG A 23 14.00 -17.09 -19.84
C ARG A 23 14.89 -16.05 -19.16
N LEU A 24 14.29 -15.11 -18.44
CA LEU A 24 14.98 -14.04 -17.71
C LEU A 24 15.42 -14.44 -16.29
N GLY A 25 15.14 -15.67 -15.85
CA GLY A 25 15.50 -16.13 -14.49
C GLY A 25 14.73 -15.43 -13.37
N ILE A 26 13.54 -14.91 -13.65
CA ILE A 26 12.71 -14.20 -12.67
C ILE A 26 12.08 -15.21 -11.70
N ASN A 27 12.20 -14.92 -10.40
CA ASN A 27 11.52 -15.68 -9.36
C ASN A 27 10.03 -15.28 -9.30
N LEU A 28 9.18 -16.05 -10.00
CA LEU A 28 7.73 -15.80 -10.10
C LEU A 28 7.04 -15.66 -8.74
N SER A 29 7.35 -16.55 -7.79
CA SER A 29 6.74 -16.50 -6.46
C SER A 29 7.06 -15.20 -5.73
N GLN A 30 8.31 -14.73 -5.81
CA GLN A 30 8.72 -13.46 -5.21
C GLN A 30 8.11 -12.26 -5.93
N ALA A 31 8.04 -12.30 -7.26
CA ALA A 31 7.42 -11.24 -8.06
C ALA A 31 5.92 -11.11 -7.77
N ALA A 32 5.22 -12.24 -7.72
CA ALA A 32 3.80 -12.30 -7.37
C ALA A 32 3.55 -11.79 -5.94
N GLU A 33 4.35 -12.21 -4.97
CA GLU A 33 4.25 -11.74 -3.58
C GLU A 33 4.40 -10.20 -3.49
N ARG A 34 5.38 -9.63 -4.19
CA ARG A 34 5.58 -8.17 -4.26
C ARG A 34 4.39 -7.45 -4.90
N GLY A 35 3.89 -7.97 -6.02
CA GLY A 35 2.73 -7.41 -6.71
C GLY A 35 1.48 -7.39 -5.84
N VAL A 36 1.18 -8.53 -5.18
CA VAL A 36 0.04 -8.65 -4.27
C VAL A 36 0.20 -7.71 -3.06
N LEU A 37 1.38 -7.62 -2.47
CA LEU A 37 1.63 -6.69 -1.36
C LEU A 37 1.43 -5.23 -1.77
N ALA A 38 1.86 -4.85 -2.98
CA ALA A 38 1.65 -3.50 -3.49
C ALA A 38 0.15 -3.20 -3.67
N ALA A 39 -0.61 -4.14 -4.26
CA ALA A 39 -2.05 -4.00 -4.44
C ALA A 39 -2.80 -3.89 -3.09
N ILE A 40 -2.44 -4.73 -2.11
CA ILE A 40 -3.02 -4.68 -0.76
C ILE A 40 -2.75 -3.32 -0.09
N ARG A 41 -1.52 -2.80 -0.21
CA ARG A 41 -1.16 -1.49 0.37
C ARG A 41 -1.95 -0.36 -0.26
N ALA A 42 -2.08 -0.36 -1.58
CA ALA A 42 -2.85 0.64 -2.31
C ALA A 42 -4.32 0.62 -1.87
N GLU A 43 -4.91 -0.58 -1.78
CA GLU A 43 -6.31 -0.73 -1.41
C GLU A 43 -6.57 -0.34 0.05
N ARG A 44 -5.69 -0.72 0.98
CA ARG A 44 -5.78 -0.26 2.37
C ARG A 44 -5.66 1.25 2.49
N ALA A 45 -4.76 1.88 1.73
CA ALA A 45 -4.64 3.33 1.72
C ALA A 45 -5.91 3.99 1.16
N ARG A 46 -6.53 3.41 0.14
CA ARG A 46 -7.81 3.87 -0.42
C ARG A 46 -8.93 3.81 0.62
N LEU A 47 -9.08 2.67 1.31
CA LEU A 47 -10.09 2.48 2.35
C LEU A 47 -9.86 3.43 3.52
N TRP A 48 -8.63 3.55 4.01
CA TRP A 48 -8.30 4.46 5.10
C TRP A 48 -8.67 5.91 4.77
N LYS A 49 -8.37 6.37 3.54
CA LYS A 49 -8.75 7.71 3.09
C LYS A 49 -10.26 7.92 3.10
N GLN A 50 -11.05 6.92 2.72
CA GLN A 50 -12.51 7.00 2.74
C GLN A 50 -13.06 7.06 4.16
N GLU A 51 -12.57 6.17 5.02
CA GLU A 51 -12.97 6.09 6.43
C GLU A 51 -12.62 7.38 7.20
N ASN A 52 -11.50 8.00 6.87
CA ASN A 52 -10.99 9.18 7.57
C ASN A 52 -11.30 10.50 6.85
N ALA A 53 -12.03 10.47 5.73
CA ALA A 53 -12.33 11.67 4.93
C ALA A 53 -13.03 12.75 5.77
N GLY A 54 -13.99 12.37 6.61
CA GLY A 54 -14.70 13.29 7.52
C GLY A 54 -13.75 13.92 8.54
N ALA A 55 -12.99 13.10 9.28
CA ALA A 55 -12.03 13.59 10.26
C ALA A 55 -10.96 14.52 9.66
N VAL A 56 -10.49 14.21 8.44
CA VAL A 56 -9.56 15.08 7.70
C VAL A 56 -10.23 16.40 7.31
N ALA A 57 -11.47 16.38 6.84
CA ALA A 57 -12.20 17.59 6.50
C ALA A 57 -12.48 18.49 7.72
N ASP A 58 -12.86 17.89 8.85
CA ASP A 58 -13.08 18.60 10.12
C ASP A 58 -11.77 19.25 10.59
N TYR A 59 -10.67 18.50 10.57
CA TYR A 59 -9.36 19.00 10.97
C TYR A 59 -8.84 20.11 10.04
N ASN A 60 -9.05 19.97 8.73
CA ASN A 60 -8.72 21.03 7.77
C ASN A 60 -9.54 22.29 8.06
N SER A 61 -10.84 22.16 8.30
CA SER A 61 -11.72 23.30 8.60
C SER A 61 -11.28 24.03 9.88
N PHE A 62 -10.86 23.27 10.90
CA PHE A 62 -10.28 23.82 12.12
C PHE A 62 -8.98 24.59 11.85
N ILE A 63 -8.06 24.05 11.04
CA ILE A 63 -6.83 24.76 10.68
C ILE A 63 -7.12 26.04 9.89
N GLU A 64 -8.09 26.03 8.98
CA GLU A 64 -8.46 27.24 8.21
C GLU A 64 -9.07 28.32 9.11
N ALA A 65 -9.82 27.92 10.15
CA ALA A 65 -10.46 28.85 11.09
C ALA A 65 -9.50 29.37 12.17
N ASP A 66 -8.73 28.48 12.80
CA ASP A 66 -7.97 28.74 14.02
C ASP A 66 -6.45 28.77 13.79
N GLY A 67 -6.00 28.46 12.56
CA GLY A 67 -4.59 28.30 12.22
C GLY A 67 -4.03 26.95 12.65
N VAL A 68 -2.77 26.70 12.29
CA VAL A 68 -2.09 25.44 12.66
C VAL A 68 -1.77 25.45 14.16
N PRO A 69 -2.26 24.48 14.94
CA PRO A 69 -1.98 24.41 16.37
C PRO A 69 -0.49 24.37 16.66
N LEU A 70 -0.07 25.09 17.70
CA LEU A 70 1.31 25.13 18.19
C LEU A 70 2.34 25.60 17.14
N ALA A 71 1.89 26.23 16.04
CA ALA A 71 2.78 26.76 15.01
C ALA A 71 3.81 27.76 15.58
N GLU A 72 3.45 28.48 16.64
CA GLU A 72 4.32 29.42 17.35
C GLU A 72 5.57 28.76 17.99
N PHE A 73 5.55 27.46 18.26
CA PHE A 73 6.67 26.73 18.86
C PHE A 73 7.53 25.97 17.82
N ARG A 74 7.20 26.10 16.53
CA ARG A 74 7.92 25.40 15.45
C ARG A 74 9.33 25.98 15.28
N LYS A 75 10.35 25.23 15.70
CA LYS A 75 11.76 25.54 15.43
C LYS A 75 12.13 25.00 14.05
N PHE A 76 12.59 25.89 13.19
CA PHE A 76 13.11 25.60 11.84
C PHE A 76 14.51 25.01 11.91
#